data_AF-A0A0F4GMI9-F1
#
_entry.id   AF-A0A0F4GMI9-F1
#
_cell.length_a   1.000
_cell.length_b   1.000
_cell.length_c   1.000
_cell.angle_alpha   90.00
_cell.angle_beta   90.00
_cell.angle_gamma   90.00
#
_symmetry.space_group_name_H-M   'P 1'
#
loop_
_entity.id
_entity.type
_entity.pdbx_description
1 polymer ?
#
loop_
_entity_poly.entity_id
_entity_poly.type
_entity_poly.pdbx_seq_one_letter_code
_entity_poly.pdbx_strand_id
1 'polypeptide(L)'
;MSVEQWEEVFKGFGEKTYTIDQKIQNAQEGDDLNEVMKEIKEAHDQIVKEAKELPNDIPSFDDEGAQIQLENAATDIVIAGNKLIASATEKADMFKEHKDLGKIINKVILTNNTVLDKPYPLANPYAPKITGQSKKLQADAAKVMNLIKNTE
;
A
#
# COMPACT_ATOMS: atom_id res chain seq x y z
N MET A 1 -5.55 19.26 -7.44
CA MET A 1 -6.50 18.39 -6.74
C MET A 1 -6.93 19.09 -5.47
N SER A 2 -8.23 19.10 -5.20
CA SER A 2 -8.76 19.50 -3.89
C SER A 2 -8.47 18.43 -2.84
N VAL A 3 -8.80 18.72 -1.58
CA VAL A 3 -8.74 17.73 -0.51
C VAL A 3 -9.66 16.54 -0.81
N GLU A 4 -10.90 16.76 -1.26
CA GLU A 4 -11.83 15.66 -1.53
C GLU A 4 -11.30 14.74 -2.65
N GLN A 5 -10.69 15.32 -3.68
CA GLN A 5 -10.09 14.55 -4.76
C GLN A 5 -8.92 13.67 -4.27
N TRP A 6 -8.10 14.18 -3.35
CA TRP A 6 -7.04 13.40 -2.72
C TRP A 6 -7.60 12.31 -1.79
N GLU A 7 -8.70 12.58 -1.10
CA GLU A 7 -9.42 11.59 -0.27
C GLU A 7 -9.90 10.40 -1.12
N GLU A 8 -10.49 10.67 -2.29
CA GLU A 8 -10.93 9.66 -3.24
C GLU A 8 -9.76 8.82 -3.78
N VAL A 9 -8.63 9.47 -4.10
CA VAL A 9 -7.40 8.75 -4.46
C VAL A 9 -6.97 7.84 -3.32
N PHE A 10 -6.95 8.32 -2.08
CA PHE A 10 -6.51 7.53 -0.95
C PHE A 10 -7.39 6.30 -0.72
N LYS A 11 -8.72 6.46 -0.77
CA LYS A 11 -9.66 5.34 -0.69
C LYS A 11 -9.41 4.34 -1.82
N GLY A 12 -9.28 4.80 -3.06
CA GLY A 12 -9.05 3.95 -4.22
C GLY A 12 -7.73 3.17 -4.16
N PHE A 13 -6.68 3.72 -3.56
CA PHE A 13 -5.42 3.00 -3.31
C PHE A 13 -5.53 2.01 -2.15
N GLY A 14 -6.27 2.37 -1.10
CA GLY A 14 -6.61 1.47 0.00
C GLY A 14 -7.34 0.22 -0.51
N GLU A 15 -8.40 0.38 -1.29
CA GLU A 15 -9.20 -0.72 -1.88
C GLU A 15 -8.38 -1.65 -2.77
N LYS A 16 -7.49 -1.10 -3.61
CA LYS A 16 -6.62 -1.93 -4.46
C LYS A 16 -5.58 -2.69 -3.64
N THR A 17 -5.06 -2.09 -2.58
CA THR A 17 -4.16 -2.76 -1.64
C THR A 17 -4.89 -3.89 -0.92
N TYR A 18 -6.13 -3.65 -0.49
CA TYR A 18 -7.03 -4.66 0.07
C TYR A 18 -7.33 -5.81 -0.89
N THR A 19 -7.45 -5.53 -2.19
CA THR A 19 -7.67 -6.56 -3.20
C THR A 19 -6.50 -7.55 -3.21
N ILE A 20 -5.26 -7.06 -3.17
CA ILE A 20 -4.07 -7.93 -3.09
C ILE A 20 -4.05 -8.72 -1.78
N ASP A 21 -4.34 -8.04 -0.66
CA ASP A 21 -4.45 -8.66 0.66
C ASP A 21 -5.42 -9.85 0.66
N GLN A 22 -6.63 -9.65 0.14
CA GLN A 22 -7.65 -10.70 0.04
C GLN A 22 -7.21 -11.89 -0.83
N LYS A 23 -6.50 -11.64 -1.94
CA LYS A 23 -5.97 -12.72 -2.79
C LYS A 23 -4.95 -13.58 -2.03
N ILE A 24 -4.08 -12.96 -1.23
CA ILE A 24 -3.11 -13.67 -0.40
C ILE A 24 -3.83 -14.44 0.72
N GLN A 25 -4.78 -13.83 1.41
CA GLN A 25 -5.52 -14.48 2.50
C GLN A 25 -6.32 -15.70 2.03
N ASN A 26 -6.98 -15.57 0.87
CA ASN A 26 -7.85 -16.59 0.32
C ASN A 26 -7.11 -17.77 -0.30
N ALA A 27 -5.81 -17.62 -0.61
CA ALA A 27 -4.99 -18.73 -1.10
C ALA A 27 -4.88 -19.85 -0.06
N GLN A 28 -5.10 -21.09 -0.50
CA GLN A 28 -5.07 -22.31 0.29
C GLN A 28 -4.00 -23.28 -0.21
N GLU A 29 -3.59 -24.21 0.66
CA GLU A 29 -2.70 -25.29 0.25
C GLU A 29 -3.37 -26.15 -0.83
N GLY A 30 -2.71 -26.32 -1.98
CA GLY A 30 -3.24 -27.07 -3.12
C GLY A 30 -3.89 -26.21 -4.21
N ASP A 31 -4.03 -24.90 -4.00
CA ASP A 31 -4.46 -23.97 -5.05
C ASP A 31 -3.39 -23.81 -6.14
N ASP A 32 -3.81 -23.39 -7.34
CA ASP A 32 -2.88 -22.91 -8.37
C ASP A 32 -2.37 -21.52 -8.01
N LEU A 33 -1.28 -21.48 -7.24
CA LEU A 33 -0.64 -20.24 -6.82
C LEU A 33 -0.10 -19.41 -8.00
N ASN A 34 0.07 -19.98 -9.20
CA ASN A 34 0.44 -19.18 -10.37
C ASN A 34 -0.69 -18.27 -10.82
N GLU A 35 -1.93 -18.77 -10.78
CA GLU A 35 -3.12 -17.97 -11.11
C GLU A 35 -3.31 -16.85 -10.08
N VAL A 36 -3.19 -17.17 -8.78
CA VAL A 36 -3.23 -16.18 -7.70
C VAL A 36 -2.15 -15.12 -7.88
N MET A 37 -0.91 -15.53 -8.21
CA MET A 37 0.20 -14.60 -8.45
C MET A 37 -0.02 -13.71 -9.68
N LYS A 38 -0.67 -14.23 -10.72
CA LYS A 38 -1.03 -13.44 -11.89
C LYS A 38 -2.02 -12.32 -11.51
N GLU A 39 -3.07 -12.64 -10.77
CA GLU A 39 -4.06 -11.65 -10.32
C GLU A 39 -3.44 -10.60 -9.38
N ILE A 40 -2.58 -11.05 -8.46
CA ILE A 40 -1.82 -10.15 -7.57
C ILE A 40 -0.96 -9.18 -8.39
N LYS A 41 -0.29 -9.68 -9.44
CA LYS A 41 0.55 -8.86 -10.31
C LYS A 41 -0.26 -7.85 -11.11
N GLU A 42 -1.42 -8.23 -11.63
CA GLU A 42 -2.32 -7.33 -12.35
C GLU A 42 -2.80 -6.17 -11.46
N ALA A 43 -3.22 -6.48 -10.22
CA ALA A 43 -3.60 -5.47 -9.23
C ALA A 43 -2.41 -4.56 -8.86
N HIS A 44 -1.22 -5.13 -8.66
CA HIS A 44 0.01 -4.35 -8.45
C HIS A 44 0.32 -3.40 -9.61
N ASP A 45 0.26 -3.89 -10.84
CA ASP A 45 0.60 -3.10 -12.03
C ASP A 45 -0.39 -1.94 -12.22
N GLN A 46 -1.67 -2.15 -11.87
CA GLN A 46 -2.67 -1.09 -11.84
C GLN A 46 -2.34 -0.01 -10.79
N ILE A 47 -2.00 -0.39 -9.56
CA ILE A 47 -1.58 0.54 -8.50
C ILE A 47 -0.38 1.38 -8.97
N VAL A 48 0.63 0.74 -9.54
CA VAL A 48 1.85 1.41 -10.03
C VAL A 48 1.55 2.34 -11.20
N LYS A 49 0.63 1.96 -12.10
CA LYS A 49 0.23 2.79 -13.23
C LYS A 49 -0.51 4.04 -12.75
N GLU A 50 -1.56 3.87 -11.93
CA GLU A 50 -2.37 4.98 -11.42
C GLU A 50 -1.50 5.98 -10.62
N ALA A 51 -0.56 5.48 -9.81
CA ALA A 51 0.31 6.34 -9.01
C ALA A 51 1.20 7.27 -9.85
N LYS A 52 1.59 6.83 -11.06
CA LYS A 52 2.39 7.63 -12.00
C LYS A 52 1.56 8.72 -12.68
N GLU A 53 0.25 8.50 -12.82
CA GLU A 53 -0.67 9.44 -13.46
C GLU A 53 -1.17 10.51 -12.49
N LEU A 54 -0.98 10.31 -11.17
CA LEU A 54 -1.35 11.29 -10.15
C LEU A 54 -0.53 12.59 -10.28
N PRO A 55 -1.17 13.76 -10.18
CA PRO A 55 -0.48 15.03 -10.19
C PRO A 55 0.42 15.20 -8.94
N ASN A 56 1.22 16.27 -8.94
CA ASN A 56 2.10 16.64 -7.82
C ASN A 56 1.59 17.88 -7.09
N ASP A 57 0.33 18.25 -7.30
CA ASP A 57 -0.24 19.39 -6.61
C ASP A 57 -0.48 19.08 -5.12
N ILE A 58 -0.38 20.14 -4.32
CA ILE A 58 -0.55 20.09 -2.87
C ILE A 58 -1.87 20.80 -2.57
N PRO A 59 -2.82 20.13 -1.89
CA PRO A 59 -4.06 20.78 -1.47
C PRO A 59 -3.77 21.87 -0.42
N SER A 60 -4.61 22.90 -0.35
CA SER A 60 -4.51 23.88 0.74
C SER A 60 -4.71 23.18 2.08
N PHE A 61 -3.90 23.58 3.06
CA PHE A 61 -3.92 23.09 4.44
C PHE A 61 -4.35 24.17 5.44
N ASP A 62 -5.03 25.21 4.95
CA ASP A 62 -5.61 26.28 5.80
C ASP A 62 -6.96 25.86 6.42
N ASP A 63 -7.67 24.91 5.78
CA ASP A 63 -8.91 24.33 6.30
C ASP A 63 -8.62 23.08 7.13
N GLU A 64 -8.67 23.24 8.45
CA GLU A 64 -8.41 22.16 9.42
C GLU A 64 -9.40 20.98 9.26
N GLY A 65 -10.68 21.26 8.98
CA GLY A 65 -11.71 20.23 8.84
C GLY A 65 -11.44 19.34 7.62
N ALA A 66 -11.10 19.95 6.49
CA ALA A 66 -10.71 19.22 5.29
C ALA A 66 -9.43 18.40 5.53
N GLN A 67 -8.42 18.98 6.21
CA GLN A 67 -7.18 18.25 6.49
C GLN A 67 -7.38 17.02 7.40
N ILE A 68 -8.32 17.07 8.35
CA ILE A 68 -8.72 15.90 9.16
C ILE A 68 -9.32 14.81 8.28
N GLN A 69 -10.20 15.15 7.33
CA GLN A 69 -10.78 14.16 6.41
C GLN A 69 -9.70 13.50 5.55
N LEU A 70 -8.78 14.29 5.03
CA LEU A 70 -7.64 13.80 4.26
C LEU A 70 -6.76 12.84 5.06
N GLU A 71 -6.45 13.20 6.32
CA GLU A 71 -5.69 12.38 7.25
C GLU A 71 -6.37 11.05 7.59
N ASN A 72 -7.69 11.06 7.75
CA ASN A 72 -8.45 9.83 7.96
C ASN A 72 -8.36 8.91 6.73
N ALA A 73 -8.50 9.44 5.52
CA ALA A 73 -8.35 8.63 4.31
C ALA A 73 -6.91 8.15 4.09
N ALA A 74 -5.90 8.96 4.45
CA ALA A 74 -4.50 8.52 4.46
C ALA A 74 -4.30 7.33 5.42
N THR A 75 -4.98 7.35 6.57
CA THR A 75 -4.95 6.25 7.54
C THR A 75 -5.55 4.96 6.97
N ASP A 76 -6.56 5.02 6.10
CA ASP A 76 -7.11 3.82 5.45
C ASP A 76 -6.10 3.09 4.56
N ILE A 77 -5.28 3.83 3.79
CA ILE A 77 -4.16 3.24 3.04
C ILE A 77 -3.17 2.57 3.99
N VAL A 78 -2.86 3.23 5.11
CA VAL A 78 -1.92 2.69 6.10
C VAL A 78 -2.46 1.39 6.70
N ILE A 79 -3.75 1.32 7.02
CA ILE A 79 -4.40 0.10 7.53
C ILE A 79 -4.37 -1.01 6.47
N ALA A 80 -4.70 -0.70 5.21
CA ALA A 80 -4.65 -1.66 4.11
C ALA A 80 -3.24 -2.23 3.93
N GLY A 81 -2.21 -1.37 4.00
CA GLY A 81 -0.82 -1.79 3.92
C GLY A 81 -0.40 -2.70 5.08
N ASN A 82 -0.83 -2.41 6.30
CA ASN A 82 -0.54 -3.27 7.47
C ASN A 82 -1.17 -4.65 7.32
N LYS A 83 -2.41 -4.73 6.83
CA LYS A 83 -3.10 -6.01 6.61
C LYS A 83 -2.43 -6.82 5.51
N LEU A 84 -2.08 -6.19 4.38
CA LEU A 84 -1.31 -6.82 3.31
C LEU A 84 0.01 -7.43 3.84
N ILE A 85 0.75 -6.69 4.65
CA ILE A 85 2.00 -7.16 5.29
C ILE A 85 1.73 -8.35 6.21
N ALA A 86 0.69 -8.28 7.05
CA ALA A 86 0.31 -9.35 7.96
C ALA A 86 -0.03 -10.64 7.18
N SER A 87 -0.91 -10.55 6.19
CA SER A 87 -1.33 -11.69 5.36
C SER A 87 -0.17 -12.33 4.62
N ALA A 88 0.72 -11.52 4.06
CA ALA A 88 1.92 -12.01 3.40
C ALA A 88 2.91 -12.68 4.36
N THR A 89 2.99 -12.21 5.61
CA THR A 89 3.81 -12.83 6.64
C THR A 89 3.23 -14.18 7.04
N GLU A 90 1.92 -14.24 7.28
CA GLU A 90 1.21 -15.46 7.66
C GLU A 90 1.25 -16.54 6.56
N LYS A 91 1.21 -16.11 5.29
CA LYS A 91 1.23 -17.01 4.12
C LYS A 91 2.63 -17.18 3.51
N ALA A 92 3.68 -16.69 4.15
CA ALA A 92 5.03 -16.66 3.57
C ALA A 92 5.51 -18.05 3.13
N ASP A 93 5.27 -19.09 3.94
CA ASP A 93 5.69 -20.47 3.64
C ASP A 93 4.95 -21.06 2.44
N MET A 94 3.66 -20.72 2.26
CA MET A 94 2.86 -21.15 1.12
C MET A 94 3.40 -20.57 -0.19
N PHE A 95 3.88 -19.33 -0.16
CA PHE A 95 4.40 -18.62 -1.33
C PHE A 95 5.93 -18.69 -1.47
N LYS A 96 6.62 -19.59 -0.76
CA LYS A 96 8.09 -19.67 -0.78
C LYS A 96 8.70 -19.91 -2.17
N GLU A 97 7.99 -20.64 -3.03
CA GLU A 97 8.38 -20.87 -4.42
C GLU A 97 8.10 -19.64 -5.33
N HIS A 98 7.26 -18.72 -4.87
CA HIS A 98 6.88 -17.48 -5.57
C HIS A 98 7.57 -16.26 -4.96
N LYS A 99 8.91 -16.25 -5.00
CA LYS A 99 9.76 -15.21 -4.41
C LYS A 99 9.46 -13.78 -4.89
N ASP A 100 8.79 -13.62 -6.01
CA ASP A 100 8.35 -12.33 -6.52
C ASP A 100 7.22 -11.70 -5.70
N LEU A 101 6.44 -12.48 -4.94
CA LEU A 101 5.40 -11.96 -4.04
C LEU A 101 5.99 -10.91 -3.07
N GLY A 102 7.11 -11.25 -2.42
CA GLY A 102 7.79 -10.33 -1.51
C GLY A 102 8.21 -9.02 -2.16
N LYS A 103 8.66 -9.06 -3.43
CA LYS A 103 9.01 -7.85 -4.19
C LYS A 103 7.76 -7.03 -4.54
N ILE A 104 6.68 -7.70 -4.93
CA ILE A 104 5.39 -7.06 -5.26
C ILE A 104 4.85 -6.32 -4.03
N ILE A 105 4.76 -6.98 -2.87
CA ILE A 105 4.27 -6.34 -1.64
C ILE A 105 5.11 -5.13 -1.27
N ASN A 106 6.44 -5.27 -1.27
CA ASN A 106 7.34 -4.17 -0.97
C ASN A 106 7.17 -3.00 -1.96
N LYS A 107 6.89 -3.30 -3.23
CA LYS A 107 6.64 -2.27 -4.26
C LYS A 107 5.27 -1.62 -4.12
N VAL A 108 4.22 -2.35 -3.76
CA VAL A 108 2.89 -1.79 -3.46
C VAL A 108 3.00 -0.80 -2.30
N ILE A 109 3.63 -1.22 -1.19
CA ILE A 109 3.82 -0.35 -0.01
C ILE A 109 4.64 0.90 -0.37
N LEU A 110 5.74 0.74 -1.12
CA LEU A 110 6.54 1.89 -1.57
C LEU A 110 5.73 2.85 -2.46
N THR A 111 4.87 2.31 -3.31
CA THR A 111 4.02 3.11 -4.20
C THR A 111 2.96 3.86 -3.39
N ASN A 112 2.28 3.19 -2.47
CA ASN A 112 1.34 3.81 -1.54
C ASN A 112 1.99 4.92 -0.72
N ASN A 113 3.20 4.70 -0.21
CA ASN A 113 3.95 5.72 0.52
C ASN A 113 4.24 6.94 -0.37
N THR A 114 4.60 6.73 -1.63
CA THR A 114 4.83 7.82 -2.59
C THR A 114 3.54 8.62 -2.84
N VAL A 115 2.38 7.94 -2.89
CA VAL A 115 1.07 8.58 -3.04
C VAL A 115 0.69 9.37 -1.78
N LEU A 116 0.92 8.78 -0.61
CA LEU A 116 0.68 9.43 0.69
C LEU A 116 1.54 10.69 0.82
N ASP A 117 2.81 10.69 0.43
CA ASP A 117 3.71 11.82 0.65
C ASP A 117 3.33 13.07 -0.19
N LYS A 118 2.63 12.92 -1.31
CA LYS A 118 2.33 14.02 -2.27
C LYS A 118 1.54 15.18 -1.63
N PRO A 119 0.37 14.96 -0.99
CA PRO A 119 -0.40 16.05 -0.39
C PRO A 119 0.13 16.53 0.98
N TYR A 120 1.17 15.89 1.54
CA TYR A 120 1.73 16.23 2.85
C TYR A 120 3.16 16.80 2.76
N PRO A 121 3.33 18.05 2.28
CA PRO A 121 4.63 18.72 2.34
C PRO A 121 5.04 18.98 3.80
N LEU A 122 6.31 19.31 4.03
CA LEU A 122 6.85 19.60 5.37
C LEU A 122 6.09 20.68 6.15
N ALA A 123 5.40 21.61 5.46
CA ALA A 123 4.61 22.66 6.09
C ALA A 123 3.22 22.17 6.58
N ASN A 124 2.75 21.01 6.13
CA ASN A 124 1.47 20.46 6.55
C ASN A 124 1.58 19.89 7.98
N PRO A 125 0.69 20.26 8.92
CA PRO A 125 0.77 19.82 10.32
C PRO A 125 0.67 18.30 10.52
N TYR A 126 0.02 17.58 9.59
CA TYR A 126 -0.13 16.12 9.65
C TYR A 126 1.03 15.36 8.99
N ALA A 127 1.91 16.04 8.24
CA ALA A 127 3.01 15.40 7.51
C ALA A 127 3.94 14.55 8.39
N PRO A 128 4.33 14.96 9.63
CA PRO A 128 5.17 14.12 10.49
C PRO A 128 4.53 12.78 10.85
N LYS A 129 3.21 12.77 11.10
CA LYS A 129 2.46 11.55 11.46
C LYS A 129 2.42 10.58 10.28
N ILE A 130 2.00 11.07 9.12
CA ILE A 130 1.90 10.26 7.89
C ILE A 130 3.27 9.72 7.49
N THR A 131 4.30 10.58 7.48
CA THR A 131 5.68 10.17 7.18
C THR A 131 6.18 9.07 8.14
N GLY A 132 5.86 9.18 9.43
CA GLY A 132 6.21 8.16 10.43
C GLY A 132 5.55 6.81 10.16
N GLN A 133 4.26 6.81 9.81
CA GLN A 133 3.51 5.61 9.45
C GLN A 133 4.03 4.97 8.15
N SER A 134 4.24 5.77 7.09
CA SER A 134 4.77 5.32 5.80
C SER A 134 6.15 4.67 5.94
N LYS A 135 7.05 5.28 6.73
CA LYS A 135 8.39 4.72 7.00
C LYS A 135 8.32 3.39 7.75
N LYS A 136 7.44 3.27 8.75
CA LYS A 136 7.23 2.02 9.47
C LYS A 136 6.74 0.93 8.52
N LEU A 137 5.71 1.22 7.72
CA LEU A 137 5.19 0.30 6.71
C LEU A 137 6.28 -0.16 5.74
N GLN A 138 7.10 0.76 5.25
CA GLN A 138 8.19 0.40 4.34
C GLN A 138 9.21 -0.56 4.99
N ALA A 139 9.57 -0.31 6.24
CA ALA A 139 10.50 -1.16 6.98
C ALA A 139 9.92 -2.56 7.20
N ASP A 140 8.63 -2.65 7.54
CA ASP A 140 7.97 -3.94 7.75
C ASP A 140 7.77 -4.70 6.43
N ALA A 141 7.43 -4.02 5.34
CA ALA A 141 7.36 -4.62 4.00
C ALA A 141 8.72 -5.16 3.53
N ALA A 142 9.82 -4.46 3.83
CA ALA A 142 11.16 -4.93 3.52
C ALA A 142 11.53 -6.20 4.31
N LYS A 143 11.05 -6.34 5.56
CA LYS A 143 11.23 -7.58 6.34
C LYS A 143 10.48 -8.75 5.69
N VAL A 144 9.23 -8.55 5.27
CA VAL A 144 8.44 -9.60 4.58
C VAL A 144 9.09 -10.01 3.25
N MET A 145 9.56 -9.04 2.47
CA MET A 145 10.29 -9.32 1.23
C MET A 145 11.50 -10.23 1.50
N ASN A 146 12.28 -9.92 2.54
CA ASN A 146 13.44 -10.72 2.91
C ASN A 146 13.05 -12.10 3.45
N LEU A 147 11.96 -12.19 4.21
CA LEU A 147 11.41 -13.45 4.71
C LEU A 147 11.12 -14.38 3.52
N ILE A 148 10.23 -13.98 2.61
CA ILE A 148 9.82 -14.78 1.44
C ILE A 148 11.00 -15.10 0.52
N LYS A 149 11.96 -14.18 0.35
CA LYS A 149 13.15 -14.40 -0.48
C LYS A 149 14.07 -15.50 0.08
N ASN A 150 14.19 -15.57 1.40
CA ASN A 150 15.14 -16.41 2.12
C ASN A 150 14.51 -17.70 2.69
N THR A 151 13.21 -17.93 2.50
CA THR A 151 12.60 -19.24 2.80
C THR A 151 13.18 -20.29 1.86
N GLU A 152 13.79 -21.33 2.43
CA GLU A 152 14.42 -22.47 1.75
C GLU A 152 13.43 -23.62 1.47
#